data_AF-A0A938NGU7-F1
#
_entry.id   AF-A0A938NGU7-F1
#
_cell.length_a   1.000
_cell.length_b   1.000
_cell.length_c   1.000
_cell.angle_alpha   90.00
_cell.angle_beta   90.00
_cell.angle_gamma   90.00
#
_symmetry.space_group_name_H-M   'P 1'
#
loop_
_entity.id
_entity.type
_entity.pdbx_description
1 polymer ?
#
loop_
_entity_poly.entity_id
_entity_poly.type
_entity_poly.pdbx_seq_one_letter_code
_entity_poly.pdbx_strand_id
1 'polypeptide(L)'
;MRPPAWRSAPLRLASLMVLAGLLGGPGSASSARAGEAGVAPAAPDSTAALHGKNARRADRFKRLVANFKGDRLAIYQQYGYPAYRYFELKFSTRTEHWIYLVEDLEFVFEGDRLVARQ
;
A
#
# COMPACT_ATOMS: atom_id res chain seq x y z
N MET A 1 30.37 28.76 -7.26
CA MET A 1 29.05 28.13 -7.10
C MET A 1 29.21 26.88 -6.23
N ARG A 2 28.65 26.86 -5.02
CA ARG A 2 28.70 25.69 -4.12
C ARG A 2 27.47 24.79 -4.37
N PRO A 3 27.62 23.47 -4.50
CA PRO A 3 26.47 22.56 -4.59
C PRO A 3 25.76 22.42 -3.23
N PRO A 4 24.44 22.15 -3.20
CA PRO A 4 23.68 21.98 -1.96
C PRO A 4 24.02 20.66 -1.22
N ALA A 5 24.03 20.74 0.11
CA ALA A 5 24.68 19.82 1.05
C ALA A 5 23.92 18.50 1.38
N TRP A 6 23.02 18.01 0.53
CA TRP A 6 22.18 16.84 0.85
C TRP A 6 22.57 15.56 0.10
N ARG A 7 23.69 15.55 -0.64
CA ARG A 7 24.24 14.36 -1.28
C ARG A 7 25.25 13.65 -0.37
N SER A 8 24.79 13.02 0.70
CA SER A 8 25.59 12.01 1.41
C SER A 8 24.78 11.31 2.50
N ALA A 9 24.27 10.10 2.21
CA ALA A 9 24.16 9.01 3.18
C ALA A 9 23.86 7.67 2.47
N PRO A 10 24.32 6.53 3.02
CA PRO A 10 24.53 5.29 2.29
C PRO A 10 23.37 4.30 2.34
N LEU A 11 23.41 3.37 1.38
CA LEU A 11 22.65 2.13 1.27
C LEU A 11 22.49 1.40 2.61
N ARG A 12 21.25 1.05 2.96
CA ARG A 12 20.97 -0.07 3.88
C ARG A 12 19.95 -1.02 3.26
N LEU A 13 20.48 -2.19 2.85
CA LEU A 13 19.72 -3.43 2.73
C LEU A 13 19.18 -3.85 4.10
N ALA A 14 17.93 -4.28 4.13
CA ALA A 14 17.37 -5.29 5.04
C ALA A 14 15.89 -5.47 4.63
N SER A 15 15.23 -6.61 4.66
CA SER A 15 15.57 -8.03 4.76
C SER A 15 14.23 -8.72 4.50
N LEU A 16 14.22 -9.77 3.67
CA LEU A 16 13.07 -10.68 3.60
C LEU A 16 12.84 -11.31 4.98
N MET A 17 11.59 -11.31 5.46
CA MET A 17 11.14 -12.37 6.36
C MET A 17 9.98 -13.12 5.70
N VAL A 18 10.32 -14.33 5.25
CA VAL A 18 9.42 -15.46 5.10
C VAL A 18 9.05 -15.93 6.50
N LEU A 19 7.76 -16.11 6.78
CA LEU A 19 7.32 -16.90 7.92
C LEU A 19 6.54 -18.11 7.42
N ALA A 20 7.11 -19.28 7.67
CA ALA A 20 6.52 -20.58 7.42
C ALA A 20 5.96 -21.16 8.73
N GLY A 21 4.96 -22.04 8.58
CA GLY A 21 4.47 -22.97 9.61
C GLY A 21 3.22 -22.48 10.35
N LEU A 22 2.24 -23.32 10.69
CA LEU A 22 2.29 -24.75 11.00
C LEU A 22 0.87 -25.39 11.00
N LEU A 23 0.85 -26.70 10.73
CA LEU A 23 0.01 -27.76 11.32
C LEU A 23 -1.45 -27.98 10.87
N GLY A 24 -1.66 -29.11 10.18
CA GLY A 24 -2.95 -29.82 10.07
C GLY A 24 -2.88 -30.99 9.09
N GLY A 25 -2.51 -32.19 9.57
CA GLY A 25 -2.23 -33.39 8.76
C GLY A 25 -3.47 -34.11 8.17
N PRO A 26 -3.25 -35.18 7.38
CA PRO A 26 -4.32 -35.92 6.70
C PRO A 26 -4.95 -36.96 7.63
N GLY A 27 -6.22 -36.76 8.00
CA GLY A 27 -7.03 -37.69 8.79
C GLY A 27 -7.96 -38.53 7.91
N SER A 28 -7.84 -39.84 8.04
CA SER A 28 -8.53 -40.91 7.30
C SER A 28 -9.98 -41.16 7.77
N ALA A 29 -10.83 -41.54 6.80
CA ALA A 29 -12.00 -42.42 6.84
C ALA A 29 -13.20 -42.15 7.78
N SER A 30 -14.41 -42.13 7.20
CA SER A 30 -15.47 -43.15 7.42
C SER A 30 -16.91 -42.60 7.23
N SER A 31 -17.65 -43.20 6.28
CA SER A 31 -19.10 -43.52 6.31
C SER A 31 -20.11 -42.53 6.92
N ALA A 32 -21.06 -42.03 6.10
CA ALA A 32 -22.48 -42.48 6.15
C ALA A 32 -23.44 -41.55 5.36
N ARG A 33 -24.23 -42.20 4.48
CA ARG A 33 -25.63 -41.96 4.09
C ARG A 33 -26.14 -40.56 3.70
N ALA A 34 -26.53 -40.49 2.42
CA ALA A 34 -27.88 -40.22 1.92
C ALA A 34 -28.76 -39.23 2.70
N GLY A 35 -29.00 -38.08 2.06
CA GLY A 35 -30.10 -37.17 2.34
C GLY A 35 -30.08 -36.07 1.31
N GLU A 36 -30.95 -36.15 0.30
CA GLU A 36 -31.27 -35.03 -0.57
C GLU A 36 -31.73 -33.85 0.29
N ALA A 37 -30.88 -32.84 0.39
CA ALA A 37 -31.26 -31.52 0.83
C ALA A 37 -30.81 -30.57 -0.27
N GLY A 38 -31.76 -29.82 -0.82
CA GLY A 38 -31.50 -28.83 -1.85
C GLY A 38 -30.30 -27.96 -1.47
N VAL A 39 -29.22 -28.10 -2.24
CA VAL A 39 -28.01 -27.29 -2.07
C VAL A 39 -28.38 -25.88 -2.51
N ALA A 40 -28.76 -25.05 -1.54
CA ALA A 40 -28.64 -23.61 -1.68
C ALA A 40 -27.22 -23.32 -2.20
N PRO A 41 -27.03 -22.46 -3.21
CA PRO A 41 -25.69 -22.17 -3.72
C PRO A 41 -24.84 -21.73 -2.54
N ALA A 42 -23.76 -22.50 -2.29
CA ALA A 42 -22.80 -22.20 -1.25
C ALA A 42 -22.44 -20.71 -1.35
N ALA A 43 -22.69 -19.96 -0.28
CA ALA A 43 -22.33 -18.56 -0.22
C ALA A 43 -20.87 -18.43 -0.69
N PRO A 44 -20.58 -17.55 -1.66
CA PRO A 44 -19.25 -17.49 -2.25
C PRO A 44 -18.22 -17.35 -1.13
N ASP A 45 -17.23 -18.25 -1.12
CA ASP A 45 -16.18 -18.31 -0.10
C ASP A 45 -15.66 -16.90 0.19
N SER A 46 -16.10 -16.35 1.31
CA SER A 46 -15.83 -14.97 1.70
C SER A 46 -14.32 -14.73 1.84
N THR A 47 -13.57 -15.78 2.15
CA THR A 47 -12.11 -15.83 2.17
C THR A 47 -11.49 -15.62 0.79
N ALA A 48 -11.98 -16.28 -0.25
CA ALA A 48 -11.50 -16.10 -1.63
C ALA A 48 -11.78 -14.68 -2.13
N ALA A 49 -12.95 -14.12 -1.80
CA ALA A 49 -13.28 -12.73 -2.11
C ALA A 49 -12.37 -11.73 -1.37
N LEU A 50 -12.03 -12.00 -0.10
CA LEU A 50 -11.07 -11.21 0.70
C LEU A 50 -9.65 -11.27 0.12
N HIS A 51 -9.17 -12.46 -0.25
CA HIS A 51 -7.86 -12.62 -0.91
C HIS A 51 -7.80 -11.87 -2.24
N GLY A 52 -8.85 -11.94 -3.06
CA GLY A 52 -8.94 -11.18 -4.30
C GLY A 52 -8.97 -9.65 -4.09
N LYS A 53 -9.68 -9.17 -3.07
CA LYS A 53 -9.76 -7.74 -2.74
C LYS A 53 -8.42 -7.18 -2.26
N ASN A 54 -7.74 -7.94 -1.39
CA ASN A 54 -6.42 -7.54 -0.86
C ASN A 54 -5.36 -7.53 -1.97
N ALA A 55 -5.38 -8.51 -2.88
CA ALA A 55 -4.48 -8.53 -4.04
C ALA A 55 -4.67 -7.32 -4.95
N ARG A 56 -5.92 -6.94 -5.27
CA ARG A 56 -6.23 -5.75 -6.09
C ARG A 56 -5.82 -4.46 -5.41
N ARG A 57 -5.99 -4.36 -4.09
CA ARG A 57 -5.54 -3.20 -3.31
C ARG A 57 -4.03 -3.06 -3.37
N ALA A 58 -3.30 -4.15 -3.17
CA ALA A 58 -1.84 -4.16 -3.25
C ALA A 58 -1.35 -3.78 -4.66
N ASP A 59 -1.99 -4.30 -5.72
CA ASP A 59 -1.64 -3.95 -7.10
C ASP A 59 -1.91 -2.46 -7.41
N ARG A 60 -3.07 -1.94 -6.98
CA ARG A 60 -3.39 -0.51 -7.12
C ARG A 60 -2.38 0.38 -6.40
N PHE A 61 -1.95 -0.02 -5.21
CA PHE A 61 -0.94 0.70 -4.45
C PHE A 61 0.42 0.66 -5.15
N LYS A 62 0.85 -0.50 -5.64
CA LYS A 62 2.09 -0.63 -6.42
C LYS A 62 2.09 0.27 -7.65
N ARG A 63 0.99 0.29 -8.42
CA ARG A 63 0.85 1.18 -9.58
C ARG A 63 0.86 2.66 -9.19
N LEU A 64 0.24 3.02 -8.06
CA LEU A 64 0.27 4.39 -7.56
C LEU A 64 1.71 4.82 -7.26
N VAL A 65 2.45 4.01 -6.49
CA VAL A 65 3.85 4.31 -6.12
C VAL A 65 4.75 4.36 -7.34
N ALA A 66 4.54 3.48 -8.33
CA ALA A 66 5.28 3.49 -9.58
C ALA A 66 5.10 4.80 -10.40
N ASN A 67 4.03 5.56 -10.14
CA ASN A 67 3.77 6.84 -10.80
C ASN A 67 4.41 8.03 -10.07
N PHE A 68 4.97 7.86 -8.88
CA PHE A 68 5.67 8.94 -8.19
C PHE A 68 6.99 9.25 -8.90
N LYS A 69 7.21 10.54 -9.18
CA LYS A 69 8.44 11.05 -9.79
C LYS A 69 8.88 12.32 -9.06
N GLY A 70 10.07 12.81 -9.38
CA GLY A 70 10.60 14.07 -8.84
C GLY A 70 10.60 14.11 -7.30
N ASP A 71 10.09 15.21 -6.75
CA ASP A 71 10.10 15.46 -5.31
C ASP A 71 9.13 14.53 -4.57
N ARG A 72 8.03 14.10 -5.20
CA ARG A 72 7.09 13.12 -4.61
C ARG A 72 7.77 11.80 -4.33
N LEU A 73 8.59 11.32 -5.28
CA LEU A 73 9.32 10.08 -5.09
C LEU A 73 10.38 10.22 -4.00
N ALA A 74 11.09 11.34 -3.95
CA ALA A 74 12.10 11.60 -2.92
C ALA A 74 11.48 11.60 -1.51
N ILE A 75 10.35 12.30 -1.32
CA ILE A 75 9.64 12.35 -0.05
C ILE A 75 9.07 10.96 0.31
N TYR A 76 8.49 10.25 -0.66
CA TYR A 76 8.02 8.88 -0.42
C TYR A 76 9.15 7.93 0.00
N GLN A 77 10.35 8.03 -0.59
CA GLN A 77 11.49 7.22 -0.20
C GLN A 77 11.99 7.54 1.21
N GLN A 78 11.84 8.79 1.65
CA GLN A 78 12.29 9.24 2.97
C GLN A 78 11.29 8.92 4.09
N TYR A 79 10.01 9.24 3.88
CA TYR A 79 8.98 9.16 4.93
C TYR A 79 7.98 8.01 4.71
N GLY A 80 8.05 7.33 3.57
CA GLY A 80 7.07 6.30 3.20
C GLY A 80 5.75 6.90 2.74
N TYR A 81 4.67 6.10 2.84
CA TYR A 81 3.34 6.55 2.43
C TYR A 81 2.73 7.48 3.49
N PRO A 82 2.16 8.63 3.09
CA PRO A 82 1.57 9.56 4.05
C PRO A 82 0.36 8.97 4.76
N ALA A 83 0.10 9.43 5.98
CA ALA A 83 -1.09 9.05 6.74
C ALA A 83 -2.36 9.56 6.05
N TYR A 84 -2.32 10.81 5.56
CA TYR A 84 -3.38 11.37 4.73
C TYR A 84 -2.84 11.90 3.41
N ARG A 85 -3.62 11.65 2.36
CA ARG A 85 -3.34 12.11 1.01
C ARG A 85 -4.62 12.58 0.36
N TYR A 86 -4.69 13.85 0.00
CA TYR A 86 -5.83 14.42 -0.72
C TYR A 86 -5.40 15.40 -1.79
N PHE A 87 -6.32 15.72 -2.69
CA PHE A 87 -6.12 16.72 -3.72
C PHE A 87 -6.98 17.94 -3.41
N GLU A 88 -6.42 19.11 -3.60
CA GLU A 88 -7.14 20.37 -3.52
C GLU A 88 -7.09 21.05 -4.89
N LEU A 89 -8.20 21.65 -5.32
CA LEU A 89 -8.27 22.43 -6.55
C LEU A 89 -8.51 23.89 -6.16
N LYS A 90 -7.50 24.74 -6.35
CA LYS A 90 -7.55 26.17 -6.06
C LYS A 90 -7.21 26.95 -7.32
N PHE A 91 -8.10 27.83 -7.76
CA PHE A 91 -7.88 28.71 -8.91
C PHE A 91 -7.37 27.98 -10.17
N SER A 92 -7.95 26.82 -10.48
CA SER A 92 -7.55 25.91 -11.58
C SER A 92 -6.20 25.19 -11.39
N THR A 93 -5.48 25.45 -10.31
CA THR A 93 -4.29 24.69 -9.92
C THR A 93 -4.70 23.52 -9.03
N ARG A 94 -4.29 22.31 -9.43
CA ARG A 94 -4.50 21.10 -8.64
C ARG A 94 -3.27 20.83 -7.80
N THR A 95 -3.40 20.96 -6.50
CA THR A 95 -2.38 20.58 -5.52
C THR A 95 -2.69 19.24 -4.90
N GLU A 96 -1.65 18.56 -4.44
CA GLU A 96 -1.71 17.29 -3.72
C GLU A 96 -1.05 17.47 -2.37
N HIS A 97 -1.77 17.12 -1.30
CA HIS A 97 -1.35 17.33 0.08
C HIS A 97 -1.06 15.99 0.75
N TRP A 98 0.12 15.86 1.33
CA TRP A 98 0.59 14.66 2.02
C TRP A 98 0.88 15.02 3.48
N ILE A 99 0.14 14.40 4.40
CA ILE A 99 0.27 14.66 5.84
C ILE A 99 0.90 13.44 6.52
N TYR A 100 1.94 13.71 7.30
CA TYR A 100 2.69 12.75 8.11
C TYR A 100 2.52 13.13 9.58
N LEU A 101 1.65 12.40 10.28
CA LEU A 101 1.24 12.74 11.65
C LEU A 101 2.35 12.53 12.70
N VAL A 102 3.27 11.59 12.47
CA VAL A 102 4.31 11.26 13.44
C VAL A 102 5.34 12.39 13.52
N GLU A 103 5.60 13.03 12.39
CA GLU A 103 6.56 14.12 12.24
C GLU A 103 5.92 15.51 12.29
N ASP A 104 4.59 15.59 12.37
CA ASP A 104 3.79 16.81 12.22
C ASP A 104 4.16 17.61 10.96
N LEU A 105 4.30 16.90 9.83
CA LEU A 105 4.73 17.45 8.56
C LEU A 105 3.61 17.42 7.52
N GLU A 106 3.51 18.50 6.76
CA GLU A 106 2.70 18.55 5.55
C GLU A 106 3.56 18.92 4.34
N PHE A 107 3.43 18.14 3.27
CA PHE A 107 4.03 18.44 1.98
C PHE A 107 2.94 18.72 0.95
N VAL A 108 3.07 19.83 0.24
CA VAL A 108 2.14 20.24 -0.81
C VAL A 108 2.86 20.18 -2.15
N PHE A 109 2.25 19.49 -3.10
CA PHE A 109 2.80 19.27 -4.43
C PHE A 109 1.92 19.87 -5.52
N GLU A 110 2.55 20.38 -6.57
CA GLU A 110 1.91 20.69 -7.85
C GLU A 110 2.52 19.77 -8.90
N GLY A 111 1.77 18.73 -9.30
CA GLY A 111 2.31 17.65 -10.13
C GLY A 111 3.39 16.87 -9.37
N ASP A 112 4.62 16.83 -9.91
CA ASP A 112 5.78 16.13 -9.33
C ASP A 112 6.70 17.03 -8.49
N ARG A 113 6.35 18.32 -8.37
CA ARG A 113 7.18 19.33 -7.72
C ARG A 113 6.63 19.68 -6.34
N LEU A 114 7.52 19.78 -5.35
CA LEU A 114 7.19 20.31 -4.04
C LEU A 114 7.03 21.83 -4.10
N VAL A 115 5.89 22.34 -3.64
CA VAL A 115 5.58 23.78 -3.63
C VAL A 115 5.54 24.37 -2.22
N ALA A 116 5.20 23.57 -1.20
CA ALA A 116 5.25 23.99 0.19
C ALA A 116 5.58 22.83 1.12
N ARG A 117 6.19 23.17 2.25
CA ARG A 117 6.41 22.27 3.39
C ARG A 117 6.03 23.03 4.65
N GLN A 118 5.20 22.42 5.47
CA GLN A 118 4.80 22.95 6.78
C GLN A 118 5.25 21.96 7.86
#